data_AF-A0A849T6Z5-F1
#
_entry.id   AF-A0A849T6Z5-F1
#
_cell.length_a   1.000
_cell.length_b   1.000
_cell.length_c   1.000
_cell.angle_alpha   90.00
_cell.angle_beta   90.00
_cell.angle_gamma   90.00
#
_symmetry.space_group_name_H-M   'P 1'
#
loop_
_entity.id
_entity.type
_entity.pdbx_description
1 polymer ?
#
loop_
_entity_poly.entity_id
_entity_poly.type
_entity_poly.pdbx_seq_one_letter_code
_entity_poly.pdbx_strand_id
1 'polypeptide(L)'
;MMSQPIDRLIQFLQANDGINDKAKLASLVVSNFQLTKDRSVFYCADFAVRFSASASPNFGNTVLSLSNLQKFDDRPLIVCLVTPTQNYTLLANTSLLKKISHSSQELRENNIRGSFNGSDIMREFEGIANNSENLERLFNIHAGIGFEGNLARLVEATNNISPTGKKFEVNEVHRQQILAAPARAIAFVNSADAAFLKAELDAKVTKFKNEILLAALIENVNVRGRIIEYLIAGEDDRLRQEIIDALQKNTKGIPPFKTENSLGDYTKNFDKFTTETDVKTKIMILDSNPKAYNLDKMLEFLVVERSVFMFYFVGVEPNKIVDTVLVSMFQERLLNATILLKHWAGRNSRGVSQFEGKAISKLILHLEKNIDESAATKFLAQVIAL
;
A
#
# COMPACT_ATOMS: atom_id res chain seq x y z
N MET A 1 5.92 -7.48 26.91
CA MET A 1 5.48 -7.35 25.51
C MET A 1 4.23 -8.17 25.35
N MET A 2 3.06 -7.56 25.15
CA MET A 2 1.87 -8.33 24.77
C MET A 2 2.06 -8.80 23.33
N SER A 3 2.13 -10.12 23.11
CA SER A 3 2.10 -10.70 21.76
C SER A 3 0.80 -10.30 21.08
N GLN A 4 0.85 -9.85 19.82
CA GLN A 4 -0.34 -9.45 19.09
C GLN A 4 -1.35 -10.63 19.01
N PRO A 5 -2.66 -10.39 18.90
CA PRO A 5 -3.67 -11.47 18.80
C PRO A 5 -3.35 -12.53 17.73
N ILE A 6 -2.74 -12.13 16.61
CA ILE A 6 -2.31 -13.02 15.52
C ILE A 6 -1.17 -13.93 15.96
N ASP A 7 -0.15 -13.40 16.67
CA ASP A 7 0.98 -14.21 17.17
C ASP A 7 0.48 -15.31 18.11
N ARG A 8 -0.48 -14.96 18.98
CA ARG A 8 -1.10 -15.94 19.89
C ARG A 8 -1.85 -17.02 19.11
N LEU A 9 -2.57 -16.65 18.06
CA LEU A 9 -3.23 -17.60 17.18
C LEU A 9 -2.21 -18.53 16.50
N ILE A 10 -1.13 -17.97 15.92
CA ILE A 10 -0.09 -18.75 15.24
C ILE A 10 0.54 -19.75 16.21
N GLN A 11 0.96 -19.29 17.39
CA GLN A 11 1.55 -20.14 18.43
C GLN A 11 0.58 -21.26 18.84
N PHE A 12 -0.71 -20.94 18.99
CA PHE A 12 -1.73 -21.93 19.33
C PHE A 12 -1.92 -22.96 18.21
N LEU A 13 -1.92 -22.55 16.94
CA LEU A 13 -2.04 -23.45 15.80
C LEU A 13 -0.82 -24.38 15.68
N GLN A 14 0.39 -23.85 15.87
CA GLN A 14 1.64 -24.63 15.87
C GLN A 14 1.71 -25.61 17.03
N ALA A 15 1.25 -25.21 18.22
CA ALA A 15 1.16 -26.11 19.37
C ALA A 15 0.18 -27.29 19.15
N ASN A 16 -0.69 -27.19 18.14
CA ASN A 16 -1.63 -28.24 17.74
C ASN A 16 -1.27 -28.83 16.35
N ASP A 17 -0.02 -28.74 15.93
CA ASP A 17 0.47 -29.41 14.73
C ASP A 17 0.25 -30.93 14.79
N GLY A 18 0.01 -31.53 13.62
CA GLY A 18 -0.20 -32.98 13.49
C GLY A 18 -1.56 -33.49 14.00
N ILE A 19 -2.46 -32.61 14.45
CA ILE A 19 -3.80 -33.01 14.92
C ILE A 19 -4.60 -33.75 13.84
N ASN A 20 -4.35 -33.44 12.57
CA ASN A 20 -4.98 -34.01 11.37
C ASN A 20 -6.53 -34.06 11.40
N ASP A 21 -7.16 -33.31 12.30
CA ASP A 21 -8.60 -33.20 12.46
C ASP A 21 -8.98 -31.72 12.47
N LYS A 22 -9.49 -31.29 11.31
CA LYS A 22 -9.93 -29.93 11.06
C LYS A 22 -11.08 -29.49 11.98
N ALA A 23 -12.01 -30.39 12.30
CA ALA A 23 -13.16 -30.06 13.14
C ALA A 23 -12.72 -29.86 14.59
N LYS A 24 -11.88 -30.78 15.08
CA LYS A 24 -11.29 -30.69 16.42
C LYS A 24 -10.44 -29.43 16.59
N LEU A 25 -9.54 -29.13 15.64
CA LEU A 25 -8.73 -27.91 15.71
C LEU A 25 -9.60 -26.65 15.70
N ALA A 26 -10.61 -26.61 14.82
CA ALA A 26 -11.53 -25.48 14.77
C ALA A 26 -12.25 -25.26 16.11
N SER A 27 -12.74 -26.31 16.75
CA SER A 27 -13.38 -26.21 18.07
C SER A 27 -12.42 -25.68 19.14
N LEU A 28 -11.18 -26.16 19.18
CA LEU A 28 -10.17 -25.69 20.13
C LEU A 28 -9.87 -24.19 19.95
N VAL A 29 -9.67 -23.76 18.70
CA VAL A 29 -9.40 -22.34 18.39
C VAL A 29 -10.60 -21.46 18.71
N VAL A 30 -11.82 -21.89 18.37
CA VAL A 30 -13.05 -21.14 18.66
C VAL A 30 -13.23 -20.92 20.15
N SER A 31 -13.02 -21.97 20.96
CA SER A 31 -13.12 -21.86 22.42
C SER A 31 -12.02 -20.99 23.02
N ASN A 32 -10.77 -21.12 22.56
CA ASN A 32 -9.64 -20.39 23.11
C ASN A 32 -9.68 -18.88 22.80
N PHE A 33 -10.16 -18.51 21.60
CA PHE A 33 -10.19 -17.11 21.13
C PHE A 33 -11.60 -16.50 21.12
N GLN A 34 -12.61 -17.22 21.61
CA GLN A 34 -14.01 -16.78 21.68
C GLN A 34 -14.54 -16.31 20.32
N LEU A 35 -14.27 -17.09 19.27
CA LEU A 35 -14.59 -16.69 17.89
C LEU A 35 -16.09 -16.82 17.58
N THR A 36 -16.61 -15.85 16.85
CA THR A 36 -17.94 -15.90 16.25
C THR A 36 -17.89 -16.69 14.94
N LYS A 37 -18.89 -17.53 14.68
CA LYS A 37 -19.00 -18.29 13.41
C LYS A 37 -19.95 -17.58 12.44
N ASP A 38 -19.47 -17.27 11.24
CA ASP A 38 -20.30 -16.97 10.06
C ASP A 38 -20.03 -18.03 8.98
N ARG A 39 -21.02 -18.90 8.77
CA ARG A 39 -20.94 -20.05 7.85
C ARG A 39 -19.73 -20.93 8.15
N SER A 40 -18.66 -20.78 7.36
CA SER A 40 -17.45 -21.60 7.44
C SER A 40 -16.22 -20.83 7.93
N VAL A 41 -16.40 -19.54 8.25
CA VAL A 41 -15.38 -18.63 8.77
C VAL A 41 -15.65 -18.39 10.25
N PHE A 42 -14.58 -18.37 11.04
CA PHE A 42 -14.59 -18.05 12.46
C PHE A 42 -13.81 -16.75 12.68
N TYR A 43 -14.34 -15.78 13.40
CA TYR A 43 -13.73 -14.44 13.46
C TYR A 43 -13.91 -13.76 14.81
N CYS A 44 -13.05 -12.78 15.07
CA CYS A 44 -13.16 -11.81 16.14
C CYS A 44 -12.85 -10.40 15.57
N ALA A 45 -12.69 -9.40 16.44
CA ALA A 45 -12.31 -8.06 16.02
C ALA A 45 -10.96 -8.03 15.27
N ASP A 46 -10.02 -8.88 15.68
CA ASP A 46 -8.62 -8.78 15.24
C ASP A 46 -8.29 -9.63 14.00
N PHE A 47 -9.01 -10.74 13.76
CA PHE A 47 -8.73 -11.65 12.66
C PHE A 47 -9.94 -12.54 12.31
N ALA A 48 -9.86 -13.19 11.15
CA ALA A 48 -10.77 -14.24 10.72
C ALA A 48 -9.97 -15.50 10.30
N VAL A 49 -10.52 -16.69 10.56
CA VAL A 49 -9.89 -17.98 10.26
C VAL A 49 -10.82 -18.87 9.48
N ARG A 50 -10.31 -19.46 8.41
CA ARG A 50 -10.98 -20.50 7.61
C ARG A 50 -10.15 -21.77 7.64
N PHE A 51 -10.72 -22.82 8.24
CA PHE A 51 -10.05 -24.12 8.29
C PHE A 51 -10.27 -24.94 7.02
N SER A 52 -9.18 -25.48 6.49
CA SER A 52 -9.13 -26.41 5.37
C SER A 52 -8.31 -27.64 5.74
N ALA A 53 -8.46 -28.75 5.01
CA ALA A 53 -7.70 -29.97 5.24
C ALA A 53 -7.16 -30.51 3.92
N SER A 54 -5.95 -31.04 3.94
CA SER A 54 -5.28 -31.69 2.81
C SER A 54 -4.20 -32.62 3.31
N ALA A 55 -3.83 -33.62 2.52
CA ALA A 55 -2.67 -34.46 2.80
C ALA A 55 -1.34 -33.72 2.55
N SER A 56 -1.35 -32.65 1.77
CA SER A 56 -0.15 -31.89 1.41
C SER A 56 -0.36 -30.38 1.60
N PRO A 57 0.73 -29.59 1.65
CA PRO A 57 0.66 -28.13 1.76
C PRO A 57 -0.04 -27.47 0.56
N ASN A 58 -0.04 -28.16 -0.58
CA ASN A 58 -0.79 -27.77 -1.77
C ASN A 58 -2.21 -28.34 -1.70
N PHE A 59 -3.21 -27.48 -1.92
CA PHE A 59 -4.61 -27.87 -1.88
C PHE A 59 -5.42 -27.07 -2.89
N GLY A 60 -6.29 -27.75 -3.64
CA GLY A 60 -7.14 -27.16 -4.69
C GLY A 60 -8.60 -26.97 -4.27
N ASN A 61 -8.95 -27.31 -3.03
CA ASN A 61 -10.33 -27.25 -2.56
C ASN A 61 -10.82 -25.80 -2.48
N THR A 62 -12.11 -25.61 -2.74
CA THR A 62 -12.77 -24.31 -2.59
C THR A 62 -12.72 -23.84 -1.14
N VAL A 63 -12.25 -22.61 -0.96
CA VAL A 63 -12.03 -22.01 0.36
C VAL A 63 -13.25 -21.20 0.78
N LEU A 64 -13.61 -20.21 -0.06
CA LEU A 64 -14.68 -19.24 0.23
C LEU A 64 -15.19 -18.56 -1.05
N SER A 65 -16.41 -18.02 -1.02
CA SER A 65 -16.90 -17.10 -2.05
C SER A 65 -16.28 -15.70 -1.89
N LEU A 66 -16.13 -14.95 -2.99
CA LEU A 66 -15.59 -13.59 -2.94
C LEU A 66 -16.48 -12.64 -2.12
N SER A 67 -17.81 -12.79 -2.21
CA SER A 67 -18.76 -12.01 -1.43
C SER A 67 -18.70 -12.28 0.08
N ASN A 68 -18.34 -13.51 0.48
CA ASN A 68 -18.11 -13.81 1.89
C ASN A 68 -16.74 -13.27 2.34
N LEU A 69 -15.71 -13.31 1.48
CA LEU A 69 -14.40 -12.72 1.77
C LEU A 69 -14.51 -11.21 2.02
N GLN A 70 -15.32 -10.49 1.22
CA GLN A 70 -15.51 -9.04 1.35
C GLN A 70 -15.84 -8.59 2.79
N LYS A 71 -16.61 -9.39 3.54
CA LYS A 71 -16.99 -9.10 4.92
C LYS A 71 -15.82 -9.07 5.91
N PHE A 72 -14.72 -9.75 5.56
CA PHE A 72 -13.57 -9.96 6.43
C PHE A 72 -12.28 -9.44 5.82
N ASP A 73 -12.32 -8.82 4.64
CA ASP A 73 -11.12 -8.34 3.95
C ASP A 73 -10.48 -7.16 4.71
N ASP A 74 -11.21 -6.53 5.62
CA ASP A 74 -10.76 -5.45 6.52
C ASP A 74 -9.83 -5.91 7.65
N ARG A 75 -9.64 -7.22 7.83
CA ARG A 75 -8.78 -7.84 8.85
C ARG A 75 -8.04 -9.03 8.26
N PRO A 76 -7.00 -9.57 8.92
CA PRO A 76 -6.31 -10.75 8.43
C PRO A 76 -7.28 -11.92 8.30
N LEU A 77 -7.53 -12.37 7.06
CA LEU A 77 -8.25 -13.62 6.80
C LEU A 77 -7.22 -14.74 6.60
N ILE A 78 -7.10 -15.59 7.61
CA ILE A 78 -6.11 -16.65 7.66
C ILE A 78 -6.77 -17.97 7.25
N VAL A 79 -6.23 -18.60 6.21
CA VAL A 79 -6.57 -19.98 5.88
C VAL A 79 -5.62 -20.90 6.64
N CYS A 80 -6.15 -21.61 7.63
CA CYS A 80 -5.44 -22.66 8.35
C CYS A 80 -5.66 -23.99 7.63
N LEU A 81 -4.63 -24.49 6.96
CA LEU A 81 -4.60 -25.79 6.31
C LEU A 81 -4.06 -26.84 7.29
N VAL A 82 -4.95 -27.69 7.75
CA VAL A 82 -4.64 -28.83 8.62
C VAL A 82 -4.11 -29.98 7.76
N THR A 83 -2.90 -30.46 8.08
CA THR A 83 -2.29 -31.62 7.44
C THR A 83 -1.87 -32.66 8.48
N PRO A 84 -1.45 -33.88 8.07
CA PRO A 84 -1.08 -34.94 9.01
C PRO A 84 0.12 -34.61 9.90
N THR A 85 1.03 -33.73 9.47
CA THR A 85 2.27 -33.44 10.19
C THR A 85 2.26 -32.07 10.86
N GLN A 86 1.76 -31.04 10.17
CA GLN A 86 1.71 -29.67 10.68
C GLN A 86 0.59 -28.84 10.07
N ASN A 87 0.27 -27.73 10.71
CA ASN A 87 -0.69 -26.77 10.22
C ASN A 87 0.02 -25.67 9.42
N TYR A 88 -0.50 -25.33 8.25
CA TYR A 88 0.00 -24.21 7.46
C TYR A 88 -0.98 -23.05 7.52
N THR A 89 -0.47 -21.83 7.70
CA THR A 89 -1.28 -20.61 7.68
C THR A 89 -0.94 -19.76 6.47
N LEU A 90 -1.96 -19.37 5.72
CA LEU A 90 -1.84 -18.46 4.58
C LEU A 90 -2.77 -17.28 4.76
N LEU A 91 -2.30 -16.08 4.46
CA LEU A 91 -3.17 -14.91 4.30
C LEU A 91 -3.95 -15.03 2.98
N ALA A 92 -5.26 -14.88 3.04
CA ALA A 92 -6.18 -15.06 1.91
C ALA A 92 -7.02 -13.81 1.59
N ASN A 93 -6.64 -12.65 2.14
CA ASN A 93 -7.17 -11.35 1.74
C ASN A 93 -7.03 -11.14 0.22
N THR A 94 -7.84 -10.28 -0.35
CA THR A 94 -7.95 -10.10 -1.81
C THR A 94 -6.63 -9.77 -2.50
N SER A 95 -5.67 -9.12 -1.84
CA SER A 95 -4.32 -8.87 -2.40
C SER A 95 -3.51 -10.13 -2.65
N LEU A 96 -3.80 -11.23 -1.94
CA LEU A 96 -3.06 -12.49 -1.99
C LEU A 96 -3.77 -13.53 -2.88
N LEU A 97 -4.80 -13.12 -3.64
CA LEU A 97 -5.50 -14.01 -4.58
C LEU A 97 -5.03 -13.80 -6.01
N LYS A 98 -4.66 -14.88 -6.70
CA LYS A 98 -4.25 -14.84 -8.12
C LYS A 98 -5.42 -14.47 -9.04
N LYS A 99 -6.56 -15.12 -8.82
CA LYS A 99 -7.80 -14.97 -9.60
C LYS A 99 -8.99 -15.50 -8.80
N ILE A 100 -10.18 -15.33 -9.35
CA ILE A 100 -11.39 -16.03 -8.92
C ILE A 100 -11.64 -17.20 -9.90
N SER A 101 -12.18 -18.31 -9.39
CA SER A 101 -12.39 -19.54 -10.18
C SER A 101 -13.27 -19.31 -11.42
N HIS A 102 -12.98 -20.02 -12.51
CA HIS A 102 -13.59 -19.88 -13.86
C HIS A 102 -15.11 -20.06 -13.92
N SER A 103 -15.74 -20.66 -12.91
CA SER A 103 -17.21 -20.71 -12.81
C SER A 103 -17.86 -19.33 -12.61
N SER A 104 -17.05 -18.26 -12.55
CA SER A 104 -17.45 -16.88 -12.24
C SER A 104 -17.50 -16.00 -13.49
N GLN A 105 -18.02 -16.51 -14.61
CA GLN A 105 -18.15 -15.75 -15.87
C GLN A 105 -18.95 -14.43 -15.76
N GLU A 106 -19.67 -14.25 -14.64
CA GLU A 106 -20.44 -13.06 -14.33
C GLU A 106 -19.74 -12.08 -13.37
N LEU A 107 -18.50 -12.39 -12.90
CA LEU A 107 -17.77 -11.53 -11.98
C LEU A 107 -17.54 -10.16 -12.64
N ARG A 108 -18.04 -9.10 -12.02
CA ARG A 108 -17.83 -7.70 -12.42
C ARG A 108 -17.66 -6.87 -11.16
N GLU A 109 -17.10 -5.66 -11.28
CA GLU A 109 -16.99 -4.74 -10.14
C GLU A 109 -18.36 -4.46 -9.50
N ASN A 110 -19.42 -4.41 -10.30
CA ASN A 110 -20.81 -4.26 -9.85
C ASN A 110 -21.56 -5.58 -9.61
N ASN A 111 -20.91 -6.74 -9.78
CA ASN A 111 -21.50 -8.06 -9.56
C ASN A 111 -20.46 -9.02 -8.96
N ILE A 112 -20.33 -8.99 -7.64
CA ILE A 112 -19.35 -9.78 -6.89
C ILE A 112 -19.86 -11.23 -6.76
N ARG A 113 -19.53 -12.06 -7.75
CA ARG A 113 -19.82 -13.51 -7.79
C ARG A 113 -18.55 -14.34 -7.93
N GLY A 114 -18.60 -15.57 -7.44
CA GLY A 114 -17.50 -16.52 -7.59
C GLY A 114 -16.87 -16.98 -6.29
N SER A 115 -15.96 -17.94 -6.42
CA SER A 115 -15.19 -18.51 -5.30
C SER A 115 -13.72 -18.65 -5.67
N PHE A 116 -12.87 -18.77 -4.66
CA PHE A 116 -11.45 -19.07 -4.84
C PHE A 116 -11.08 -20.38 -4.16
N ASN A 117 -10.11 -21.06 -4.75
CA ASN A 117 -9.55 -22.31 -4.25
C ASN A 117 -8.24 -22.06 -3.50
N GLY A 118 -7.78 -23.05 -2.75
CA GLY A 118 -6.47 -22.99 -2.08
C GLY A 118 -5.29 -22.75 -3.03
N SER A 119 -5.42 -23.20 -4.28
CA SER A 119 -4.42 -23.00 -5.34
C SER A 119 -4.35 -21.56 -5.84
N ASP A 120 -5.43 -20.79 -5.66
CA ASP A 120 -5.53 -19.39 -6.06
C ASP A 120 -4.89 -18.46 -5.02
N ILE A 121 -4.63 -18.94 -3.80
CA ILE A 121 -3.89 -18.19 -2.78
C ILE A 121 -2.40 -18.17 -3.16
N MET A 122 -1.82 -16.97 -3.24
CA MET A 122 -0.40 -16.75 -3.54
C MET A 122 0.48 -17.30 -2.40
N ARG A 123 1.58 -17.96 -2.76
CA ARG A 123 2.57 -18.48 -1.80
C ARG A 123 3.69 -17.51 -1.50
N GLU A 124 3.86 -16.52 -2.36
CA GLU A 124 4.80 -15.43 -2.23
C GLU A 124 4.15 -14.20 -2.85
N PHE A 125 4.39 -13.03 -2.27
CA PHE A 125 3.97 -11.74 -2.78
C PHE A 125 5.16 -10.79 -2.72
N GLU A 126 5.66 -10.34 -3.88
CA GLU A 126 6.82 -9.43 -3.97
C GLU A 126 8.06 -9.88 -3.18
N GLY A 127 8.40 -11.17 -3.28
CA GLY A 127 9.52 -11.75 -2.54
C GLY A 127 9.25 -12.02 -1.05
N ILE A 128 8.03 -11.77 -0.57
CA ILE A 128 7.61 -12.06 0.80
C ILE A 128 6.81 -13.36 0.80
N ALA A 129 7.31 -14.40 1.48
CA ALA A 129 6.61 -15.67 1.60
C ALA A 129 5.28 -15.52 2.34
N ASN A 130 4.20 -16.11 1.83
CA ASN A 130 2.90 -16.17 2.50
C ASN A 130 2.89 -17.35 3.48
N ASN A 131 3.36 -17.09 4.70
CA ASN A 131 3.46 -18.04 5.79
C ASN A 131 3.19 -17.35 7.14
N SER A 132 3.21 -18.11 8.24
CA SER A 132 2.96 -17.62 9.60
C SER A 132 3.83 -16.42 9.98
N GLU A 133 5.11 -16.43 9.60
CA GLU A 133 6.09 -15.39 9.98
C GLU A 133 5.80 -14.03 9.34
N ASN A 134 5.09 -14.00 8.21
CA ASN A 134 4.89 -12.79 7.42
C ASN A 134 3.43 -12.30 7.37
N LEU A 135 2.49 -12.94 8.10
CA LEU A 135 1.07 -12.60 8.01
C LEU A 135 0.79 -11.13 8.33
N GLU A 136 1.38 -10.58 9.39
CA GLU A 136 1.21 -9.17 9.77
C GLU A 136 1.74 -8.23 8.68
N ARG A 137 2.95 -8.50 8.17
CA ARG A 137 3.57 -7.70 7.10
C ARG A 137 2.72 -7.71 5.83
N LEU A 138 2.26 -8.89 5.42
CA LEU A 138 1.40 -9.06 4.24
C LEU A 138 0.04 -8.40 4.42
N PHE A 139 -0.54 -8.46 5.62
CA PHE A 139 -1.80 -7.78 5.90
C PHE A 139 -1.64 -6.26 5.88
N ASN A 140 -0.54 -5.71 6.41
CA ASN A 140 -0.28 -4.27 6.36
C ASN A 140 -0.13 -3.74 4.92
N ILE A 141 0.43 -4.55 4.01
CA ILE A 141 0.45 -4.27 2.56
C ILE A 141 -0.99 -4.24 2.03
N HIS A 142 -1.76 -5.29 2.30
CA HIS A 142 -3.15 -5.42 1.86
C HIS A 142 -4.03 -4.25 2.34
N ALA A 143 -3.93 -3.86 3.61
CA ALA A 143 -4.71 -2.80 4.23
C ALA A 143 -4.53 -1.44 3.54
N GLY A 144 -3.38 -1.19 2.90
CA GLY A 144 -3.18 0.05 2.15
C GLY A 144 -3.89 0.09 0.79
N ILE A 145 -4.42 -1.03 0.29
CA ILE A 145 -5.20 -1.11 -0.96
C ILE A 145 -6.68 -1.37 -0.64
N GLY A 146 -6.96 -2.38 0.18
CA GLY A 146 -8.29 -2.85 0.55
C GLY A 146 -9.03 -3.59 -0.58
N PHE A 147 -10.25 -4.03 -0.27
CA PHE A 147 -11.06 -4.88 -1.15
C PHE A 147 -11.32 -4.26 -2.52
N GLU A 148 -11.85 -3.03 -2.57
CA GLU A 148 -12.27 -2.38 -3.82
C GLU A 148 -11.11 -2.22 -4.82
N GLY A 149 -9.92 -1.86 -4.32
CA GLY A 149 -8.74 -1.74 -5.17
C GLY A 149 -8.29 -3.07 -5.77
N ASN A 150 -8.52 -4.18 -5.06
CA ASN A 150 -8.18 -5.53 -5.53
C ASN A 150 -9.31 -6.17 -6.35
N LEU A 151 -10.57 -5.76 -6.18
CA LEU A 151 -11.71 -6.30 -6.91
C LEU A 151 -11.56 -6.10 -8.42
N ALA A 152 -11.21 -4.88 -8.86
CA ALA A 152 -10.95 -4.58 -10.27
C ALA A 152 -9.92 -5.53 -10.87
N ARG A 153 -8.78 -5.69 -10.18
CA ARG A 153 -7.71 -6.62 -10.56
C ARG A 153 -8.21 -8.07 -10.67
N LEU A 154 -9.02 -8.52 -9.72
CA LEU A 154 -9.53 -9.90 -9.68
C LEU A 154 -10.55 -10.15 -10.80
N VAL A 155 -11.41 -9.18 -11.10
CA VAL A 155 -12.35 -9.22 -12.22
C VAL A 155 -11.59 -9.39 -13.53
N GLU A 156 -10.57 -8.57 -13.76
CA GLU A 156 -9.71 -8.60 -14.96
C GLU A 156 -9.00 -9.95 -15.11
N ALA A 157 -8.29 -10.39 -14.06
CA ALA A 157 -7.56 -11.66 -14.05
C ALA A 157 -8.46 -12.89 -14.26
N THR A 158 -9.75 -12.77 -13.91
CA THR A 158 -10.74 -13.85 -14.06
C THR A 158 -11.38 -13.85 -15.45
N ASN A 159 -11.63 -12.67 -16.02
CA ASN A 159 -12.38 -12.53 -17.27
C ASN A 159 -11.51 -12.36 -18.52
N ASN A 160 -10.17 -12.32 -18.43
CA ASN A 160 -9.27 -12.05 -19.57
C ASN A 160 -9.70 -10.82 -20.40
N ILE A 161 -10.26 -9.78 -19.75
CA ILE A 161 -10.80 -8.62 -20.43
C ILE A 161 -9.66 -7.76 -21.00
N SER A 162 -9.84 -7.30 -22.25
CA SER A 162 -8.93 -6.37 -22.92
C SER A 162 -8.72 -5.10 -22.09
N PRO A 163 -7.48 -4.63 -21.93
CA PRO A 163 -7.20 -3.58 -20.98
C PRO A 163 -7.76 -2.20 -21.33
N THR A 164 -8.09 -1.39 -20.33
CA THR A 164 -8.67 -0.04 -20.53
C THR A 164 -7.68 1.12 -20.38
N GLY A 165 -6.52 0.94 -19.74
CA GLY A 165 -5.51 2.00 -19.58
C GLY A 165 -4.40 1.96 -20.63
N LYS A 166 -3.41 2.84 -20.46
CA LYS A 166 -2.30 3.04 -21.40
C LYS A 166 -0.97 2.83 -20.69
N LYS A 167 -0.25 1.78 -21.05
CA LYS A 167 1.10 1.48 -20.56
C LYS A 167 2.05 2.46 -21.22
N PHE A 168 2.94 3.08 -20.45
CA PHE A 168 3.92 3.98 -21.03
C PHE A 168 4.96 3.19 -21.83
N GLU A 169 5.11 3.49 -23.12
CA GLU A 169 6.09 2.80 -23.97
C GLU A 169 7.47 3.43 -23.79
N VAL A 170 8.42 2.60 -23.36
CA VAL A 170 9.81 3.01 -23.15
C VAL A 170 10.61 2.57 -24.37
N ASN A 171 10.94 3.53 -25.25
CA ASN A 171 11.90 3.31 -26.33
C ASN A 171 13.34 3.43 -25.80
N GLU A 172 14.35 3.21 -26.66
CA GLU A 172 15.75 3.21 -26.22
C GLU A 172 16.24 4.57 -25.68
N VAL A 173 15.76 5.68 -26.26
CA VAL A 173 16.08 7.03 -25.78
C VAL A 173 15.45 7.27 -24.41
N HIS A 174 14.17 6.92 -24.24
CA HIS A 174 13.48 6.98 -22.94
C HIS A 174 14.21 6.13 -21.91
N ARG A 175 14.64 4.92 -22.30
CA ARG A 175 15.36 4.00 -21.42
C ARG A 175 16.64 4.61 -20.90
N GLN A 176 17.48 5.17 -21.77
CA GLN A 176 18.72 5.85 -21.35
C GLN A 176 18.42 7.00 -20.38
N GLN A 177 17.39 7.79 -20.69
CA GLN A 177 17.04 8.96 -19.90
C GLN A 177 16.46 8.64 -18.52
N ILE A 178 15.64 7.58 -18.44
CA ILE A 178 15.12 7.05 -17.18
C ILE A 178 16.26 6.48 -16.34
N LEU A 179 17.16 5.69 -16.94
CA LEU A 179 18.27 5.08 -16.20
C LEU A 179 19.32 6.10 -15.70
N ALA A 180 19.34 7.31 -16.28
CA ALA A 180 20.14 8.44 -15.79
C ALA A 180 19.46 9.24 -14.65
N ALA A 181 18.20 8.96 -14.33
CA ALA A 181 17.47 9.67 -13.28
C ALA A 181 18.12 9.60 -11.88
N PRO A 182 18.71 8.47 -11.44
CA PRO A 182 19.41 8.41 -10.16
C PRO A 182 20.56 9.43 -10.05
N ALA A 183 21.36 9.60 -11.12
CA ALA A 183 22.43 10.60 -11.15
C ALA A 183 21.89 12.04 -11.02
N ARG A 184 20.77 12.35 -11.70
CA ARG A 184 20.10 13.67 -11.57
C ARG A 184 19.61 13.90 -10.15
N ALA A 185 19.04 12.88 -9.52
CA ALA A 185 18.58 12.96 -8.13
C ALA A 185 19.76 13.19 -7.17
N ILE A 186 20.87 12.48 -7.35
CA ILE A 186 22.11 12.70 -6.57
C ILE A 186 22.61 14.14 -6.73
N ALA A 187 22.63 14.67 -7.95
CA ALA A 187 23.01 16.05 -8.19
C ALA A 187 22.08 17.05 -7.49
N PHE A 188 20.75 16.79 -7.52
CA PHE A 188 19.76 17.65 -6.88
C PHE A 188 19.84 17.63 -5.36
N VAL A 189 19.87 16.46 -4.70
CA VAL A 189 19.85 16.39 -3.22
C VAL A 189 21.07 17.03 -2.56
N ASN A 190 22.15 17.21 -3.33
CA ASN A 190 23.39 17.89 -2.92
C ASN A 190 23.46 19.36 -3.36
N SER A 191 22.41 19.90 -4.00
CA SER A 191 22.37 21.27 -4.49
C SER A 191 21.69 22.23 -3.52
N ALA A 192 21.90 23.54 -3.74
CA ALA A 192 21.16 24.58 -3.04
C ALA A 192 19.66 24.58 -3.37
N ASP A 193 19.28 24.10 -4.56
CA ASP A 193 17.88 24.01 -5.00
C ASP A 193 17.07 23.05 -4.13
N ALA A 194 17.67 21.93 -3.70
CA ALA A 194 17.03 21.01 -2.76
C ALA A 194 16.81 21.64 -1.37
N ALA A 195 17.79 22.40 -0.88
CA ALA A 195 17.66 23.12 0.39
C ALA A 195 16.56 24.20 0.30
N PHE A 196 16.48 24.89 -0.83
CA PHE A 196 15.44 25.89 -1.09
C PHE A 196 14.04 25.27 -1.19
N LEU A 197 13.89 24.17 -1.94
CA LEU A 197 12.62 23.44 -2.03
C LEU A 197 12.14 22.97 -0.65
N LYS A 198 13.05 22.43 0.16
CA LYS A 198 12.75 22.01 1.54
C LYS A 198 12.27 23.19 2.39
N ALA A 199 13.01 24.29 2.40
CA ALA A 199 12.67 25.47 3.20
C ALA A 199 11.31 26.06 2.81
N GLU A 200 10.97 26.06 1.51
CA GLU A 200 9.67 26.53 1.04
C GLU A 200 8.52 25.65 1.52
N LEU A 201 8.66 24.33 1.39
CA LEU A 201 7.63 23.38 1.87
C LEU A 201 7.50 23.43 3.40
N ASP A 202 8.60 23.60 4.12
CA ASP A 202 8.61 23.78 5.59
C ASP A 202 7.89 25.06 6.00
N ALA A 203 8.06 26.15 5.26
CA ALA A 203 7.36 27.40 5.53
C ALA A 203 5.85 27.23 5.36
N LYS A 204 5.40 26.47 4.37
CA LYS A 204 3.97 26.15 4.18
C LYS A 204 3.42 25.28 5.31
N VAL A 205 4.16 24.26 5.74
CA VAL A 205 3.79 23.44 6.91
C VAL A 205 3.70 24.28 8.18
N THR A 206 4.65 25.20 8.38
CA THR A 206 4.65 26.11 9.53
C THR A 206 3.43 27.04 9.50
N LYS A 207 3.11 27.59 8.32
CA LYS A 207 1.96 28.48 8.11
C LYS A 207 0.63 27.81 8.44
N PHE A 208 0.45 26.54 8.06
CA PHE A 208 -0.81 25.79 8.24
C PHE A 208 -0.73 24.72 9.34
N LYS A 209 0.18 24.90 10.32
CA LYS A 209 0.46 23.89 11.34
C LYS A 209 -0.78 23.45 12.10
N ASN A 210 -1.61 24.40 12.53
CA ASN A 210 -2.80 24.10 13.33
C ASN A 210 -3.81 23.29 12.53
N GLU A 211 -4.01 23.66 11.27
CA GLU A 211 -4.94 23.01 10.36
C GLU A 211 -4.47 21.62 9.97
N ILE A 212 -3.16 21.41 9.79
CA ILE A 212 -2.58 20.09 9.56
C ILE A 212 -2.83 19.19 10.78
N LEU A 213 -2.68 19.69 12.00
CA LEU A 213 -2.99 18.93 13.22
C LEU A 213 -4.47 18.59 13.34
N LEU A 214 -5.37 19.52 13.03
CA LEU A 214 -6.81 19.25 13.01
C LEU A 214 -7.17 18.20 11.94
N ALA A 215 -6.62 18.33 10.74
CA ALA A 215 -6.83 17.37 9.66
C ALA A 215 -6.29 15.98 10.03
N ALA A 216 -5.20 15.90 10.78
CA ALA A 216 -4.61 14.63 11.22
C ALA A 216 -5.57 13.78 12.10
N LEU A 217 -6.55 14.42 12.76
CA LEU A 217 -7.57 13.75 13.58
C LEU A 217 -8.72 13.13 12.76
N ILE A 218 -8.79 13.41 11.45
CA ILE A 218 -9.82 12.85 10.57
C ILE A 218 -9.60 11.34 10.42
N GLU A 219 -10.59 10.53 10.78
CA GLU A 219 -10.51 9.06 10.71
C GLU A 219 -10.31 8.55 9.27
N ASN A 220 -11.02 9.15 8.32
CA ASN A 220 -10.91 8.78 6.91
C ASN A 220 -9.55 9.18 6.34
N VAL A 221 -8.69 8.17 6.15
CA VAL A 221 -7.30 8.32 5.67
C VAL A 221 -7.21 9.06 4.34
N ASN A 222 -8.14 8.81 3.41
CA ASN A 222 -8.12 9.43 2.09
C ASN A 222 -8.48 10.92 2.16
N VAL A 223 -9.47 11.28 2.98
CA VAL A 223 -9.88 12.67 3.19
C VAL A 223 -8.78 13.43 3.92
N ARG A 224 -8.24 12.83 4.99
CA ARG A 224 -7.11 13.38 5.76
C ARG A 224 -5.92 13.69 4.87
N GLY A 225 -5.47 12.72 4.07
CA GLY A 225 -4.32 12.86 3.18
C GLY A 225 -4.50 14.02 2.21
N ARG A 226 -5.62 14.03 1.48
CA ARG A 226 -5.93 15.07 0.49
C ARG A 226 -5.99 16.47 1.06
N ILE A 227 -6.53 16.63 2.27
CA ILE A 227 -6.60 17.94 2.93
C ILE A 227 -5.19 18.44 3.25
N ILE A 228 -4.35 17.59 3.84
CA ILE A 228 -2.99 17.99 4.22
C ILE A 228 -2.15 18.26 2.97
N GLU A 229 -2.25 17.41 1.95
CA GLU A 229 -1.67 17.62 0.61
C GLU A 229 -2.08 19.00 0.07
N TYR A 230 -3.38 19.32 0.09
CA TYR A 230 -3.89 20.58 -0.43
C TYR A 230 -3.47 21.81 0.39
N LEU A 231 -3.39 21.70 1.72
CA LEU A 231 -2.89 22.78 2.58
C LEU A 231 -1.43 23.13 2.25
N ILE A 232 -0.62 22.16 1.84
CA ILE A 232 0.80 22.34 1.54
C ILE A 232 1.03 22.68 0.07
N ALA A 233 0.36 22.02 -0.86
CA ALA A 233 0.67 22.08 -2.27
C ALA A 233 -0.41 22.72 -3.14
N GLY A 234 -1.64 22.85 -2.64
CA GLY A 234 -2.76 23.41 -3.42
C GLY A 234 -2.57 24.89 -3.75
N GLU A 235 -3.03 25.31 -4.94
CA GLU A 235 -2.85 26.66 -5.46
C GLU A 235 -4.06 27.59 -5.26
N ASP A 236 -5.28 27.05 -5.09
CA ASP A 236 -6.49 27.87 -4.93
C ASP A 236 -6.70 28.29 -3.46
N ASP A 237 -6.36 29.55 -3.20
CA ASP A 237 -6.45 30.19 -1.89
C ASP A 237 -7.89 30.25 -1.33
N ARG A 238 -8.91 30.36 -2.19
CA ARG A 238 -10.30 30.42 -1.76
C ARG A 238 -10.74 29.07 -1.23
N LEU A 239 -10.51 28.00 -2.01
CA LEU A 239 -10.81 26.65 -1.56
C LEU A 239 -9.98 26.29 -0.32
N ARG A 240 -8.73 26.74 -0.24
CA ARG A 240 -7.92 26.56 0.97
C ARG A 240 -8.61 27.20 2.17
N GLN A 241 -9.07 28.44 2.06
CA GLN A 241 -9.76 29.11 3.16
C GLN A 241 -11.07 28.41 3.56
N GLU A 242 -11.83 27.89 2.59
CA GLU A 242 -13.04 27.09 2.86
C GLU A 242 -12.72 25.81 3.65
N ILE A 243 -11.61 25.13 3.34
CA ILE A 243 -11.13 23.96 4.09
C ILE A 243 -10.72 24.35 5.51
N ILE A 244 -9.96 25.44 5.68
CA ILE A 244 -9.53 25.95 6.99
C ILE A 244 -10.74 26.25 7.88
N ASP A 245 -11.72 26.97 7.33
CA ASP A 245 -12.97 27.30 8.02
C ASP A 245 -13.73 26.04 8.45
N ALA A 246 -13.81 25.02 7.58
CA ALA A 246 -14.47 23.76 7.89
C ALA A 246 -13.77 22.98 9.01
N LEU A 247 -12.42 22.94 9.02
CA LEU A 247 -11.63 22.28 10.05
C LEU A 247 -11.79 22.98 11.42
N GLN A 248 -11.76 24.32 11.44
CA GLN A 248 -11.81 25.10 12.68
C GLN A 248 -13.22 25.16 13.29
N LYS A 249 -14.26 25.29 12.45
CA LYS A 249 -15.65 25.50 12.93
C LYS A 249 -16.43 24.20 13.13
N ASN A 250 -15.85 23.04 12.81
CA ASN A 250 -16.47 21.71 12.91
C ASN A 250 -17.91 21.65 12.39
N THR A 251 -18.24 22.41 11.34
CA THR A 251 -19.60 22.60 10.84
C THR A 251 -19.66 22.46 9.33
N LYS A 252 -20.73 21.81 8.83
CA LYS A 252 -21.11 21.59 7.43
C LYS A 252 -20.21 20.67 6.57
N GLY A 253 -19.29 19.93 7.18
CA GLY A 253 -18.47 18.94 6.46
C GLY A 253 -17.43 19.57 5.53
N ILE A 254 -16.41 18.80 5.15
CA ILE A 254 -15.33 19.27 4.27
C ILE A 254 -15.89 19.47 2.85
N PRO A 255 -15.59 20.61 2.18
CA PRO A 255 -16.06 20.85 0.82
C PRO A 255 -15.54 19.76 -0.13
N PRO A 256 -16.32 19.36 -1.15
CA PRO A 256 -15.81 18.45 -2.16
C PRO A 256 -14.76 19.17 -3.02
N PHE A 257 -13.53 18.66 -3.02
CA PHE A 257 -12.49 19.11 -3.94
C PHE A 257 -11.85 17.92 -4.66
N LYS A 258 -11.41 18.17 -5.89
CA LYS A 258 -10.65 17.21 -6.68
C LYS A 258 -9.20 17.61 -6.63
N THR A 259 -8.33 16.71 -6.21
CA THR A 259 -6.90 16.80 -6.49
C THR A 259 -6.66 16.27 -7.91
N GLU A 260 -5.75 16.91 -8.64
CA GLU A 260 -5.38 16.42 -9.96
C GLU A 260 -4.75 15.03 -9.85
N ASN A 261 -4.98 14.20 -10.86
CA ASN A 261 -4.39 12.87 -10.91
C ASN A 261 -3.01 12.97 -11.59
N SER A 262 -2.11 13.79 -11.05
CA SER A 262 -0.71 13.99 -11.47
C SER A 262 0.22 12.92 -10.85
N LEU A 263 1.54 13.07 -10.99
CA LEU A 263 2.53 12.22 -10.33
C LEU A 263 2.87 12.73 -8.92
N GLY A 264 3.04 14.04 -8.75
CA GLY A 264 3.22 14.71 -7.46
C GLY A 264 2.21 15.84 -7.27
N ASP A 265 2.21 16.41 -6.07
CA ASP A 265 1.29 17.49 -5.67
C ASP A 265 1.89 18.88 -5.93
N TYR A 266 3.22 18.98 -5.97
CA TYR A 266 3.93 20.24 -6.11
C TYR A 266 5.05 20.16 -7.15
N THR A 267 4.94 20.99 -8.19
CA THR A 267 5.95 21.11 -9.26
C THR A 267 6.78 22.36 -9.07
N LYS A 268 8.09 22.26 -9.31
CA LYS A 268 8.98 23.43 -9.34
C LYS A 268 10.04 23.33 -10.42
N ASN A 269 10.23 24.44 -11.12
CA ASN A 269 11.27 24.57 -12.14
C ASN A 269 12.43 25.39 -11.60
N PHE A 270 13.61 24.79 -11.61
CA PHE A 270 14.91 25.39 -11.41
C PHE A 270 15.66 25.46 -12.75
N ASP A 271 16.79 26.13 -12.78
CA ASP A 271 17.62 26.22 -13.99
C ASP A 271 18.06 24.82 -14.45
N LYS A 272 18.53 24.00 -13.51
CA LYS A 272 19.07 22.66 -13.80
C LYS A 272 18.09 21.51 -13.56
N PHE A 273 16.98 21.75 -12.86
CA PHE A 273 16.09 20.70 -12.38
C PHE A 273 14.62 21.07 -12.59
N THR A 274 13.79 20.09 -12.90
CA THR A 274 12.33 20.17 -12.82
C THR A 274 11.91 19.12 -11.80
N THR A 275 11.41 19.58 -10.66
CA THR A 275 11.00 18.69 -9.57
C THR A 275 9.51 18.46 -9.58
N GLU A 276 9.11 17.20 -9.45
CA GLU A 276 7.78 16.81 -9.00
C GLU A 276 7.90 16.35 -7.55
N THR A 277 7.05 16.84 -6.67
CA THR A 277 7.08 16.50 -5.25
C THR A 277 5.73 16.00 -4.79
N ASP A 278 5.69 14.75 -4.35
CA ASP A 278 4.50 14.13 -3.76
C ASP A 278 4.53 14.32 -2.23
N VAL A 279 3.48 14.90 -1.68
CA VAL A 279 3.34 15.20 -0.26
C VAL A 279 2.65 14.02 0.42
N LYS A 280 3.28 13.50 1.47
CA LYS A 280 2.77 12.31 2.17
C LYS A 280 2.76 12.53 3.67
N THR A 281 1.60 12.32 4.29
CA THR A 281 1.46 12.40 5.74
C THR A 281 1.65 11.03 6.38
N LYS A 282 2.51 10.95 7.40
CA LYS A 282 2.68 9.74 8.22
C LYS A 282 2.23 10.03 9.64
N ILE A 283 1.13 9.39 10.05
CA ILE A 283 0.73 9.36 11.46
C ILE A 283 1.68 8.40 12.19
N MET A 284 2.54 8.93 13.06
CA MET A 284 3.69 8.20 13.61
C MET A 284 3.31 7.03 14.51
N ILE A 285 2.12 7.10 15.11
CA ILE A 285 1.57 6.04 15.99
C ILE A 285 0.84 4.93 15.21
N LEU A 286 0.63 5.08 13.90
CA LEU A 286 -0.09 4.11 13.08
C LEU A 286 0.87 3.33 12.17
N ASP A 287 0.73 2.01 12.14
CA ASP A 287 1.48 1.11 11.24
C ASP A 287 0.84 1.04 9.83
N SER A 288 0.64 2.21 9.21
CA SER A 288 0.13 2.32 7.84
C SER A 288 1.24 2.24 6.77
N ASN A 289 0.98 1.51 5.69
CA ASN A 289 1.82 1.48 4.48
C ASN A 289 1.18 2.38 3.40
N PRO A 290 1.67 3.61 3.20
CA PRO A 290 1.07 4.51 2.22
C PRO A 290 1.34 4.05 0.79
N LYS A 291 0.35 4.23 -0.09
CA LYS A 291 0.57 4.15 -1.54
C LYS A 291 1.60 5.22 -1.93
N ALA A 292 2.51 4.83 -2.81
CA ALA A 292 3.61 5.68 -3.25
C ALA A 292 3.25 6.32 -4.60
N TYR A 293 3.54 5.68 -5.72
CA TYR A 293 3.33 6.26 -7.05
C TYR A 293 2.83 5.24 -8.07
N ASN A 294 2.21 5.74 -9.15
CA ASN A 294 1.93 4.91 -10.33
C ASN A 294 3.22 4.73 -11.14
N LEU A 295 3.50 3.50 -11.55
CA LEU A 295 4.77 3.16 -12.21
C LEU A 295 4.88 3.78 -13.60
N ASP A 296 3.80 3.83 -14.39
CA ASP A 296 3.84 4.41 -15.74
C ASP A 296 3.99 5.93 -15.70
N LYS A 297 3.26 6.62 -14.81
CA LYS A 297 3.44 8.07 -14.60
C LYS A 297 4.84 8.44 -14.14
N MET A 298 5.41 7.62 -13.26
CA MET A 298 6.78 7.79 -12.81
C MET A 298 7.74 7.66 -13.99
N LEU A 299 7.61 6.60 -14.80
CA LEU A 299 8.48 6.43 -15.98
C LEU A 299 8.32 7.60 -16.96
N GLU A 300 7.08 8.04 -17.24
CA GLU A 300 6.78 9.16 -18.12
C GLU A 300 7.48 10.44 -17.66
N PHE A 301 7.42 10.76 -16.37
CA PHE A 301 8.12 11.92 -15.81
C PHE A 301 9.65 11.79 -15.88
N LEU A 302 10.20 10.60 -15.60
CA LEU A 302 11.65 10.37 -15.60
C LEU A 302 12.29 10.45 -16.99
N VAL A 303 11.51 10.45 -18.07
CA VAL A 303 12.00 10.75 -19.43
C VAL A 303 12.35 12.22 -19.60
N VAL A 304 11.80 13.13 -18.79
CA VAL A 304 12.12 14.56 -18.91
C VAL A 304 13.57 14.80 -18.46
N GLU A 305 14.36 15.51 -19.26
CA GLU A 305 15.82 15.63 -19.10
C GLU A 305 16.28 16.19 -17.75
N ARG A 306 15.49 17.07 -17.14
CA ARG A 306 15.80 17.70 -15.86
C ARG A 306 14.99 17.13 -14.70
N SER A 307 14.24 16.04 -14.93
CA SER A 307 13.30 15.49 -13.95
C SER A 307 14.02 15.01 -12.68
N VAL A 308 13.43 15.36 -11.54
CA VAL A 308 13.77 14.83 -10.22
C VAL A 308 12.49 14.60 -9.43
N PHE A 309 12.20 13.35 -9.06
CA PHE A 309 11.00 13.02 -8.30
C PHE A 309 11.32 12.90 -6.81
N MET A 310 10.56 13.65 -6.01
CA MET A 310 10.77 13.83 -4.59
C MET A 310 9.53 13.44 -3.78
N PHE A 311 9.74 12.98 -2.56
CA PHE A 311 8.71 12.87 -1.53
C PHE A 311 8.96 13.90 -0.45
N TYR A 312 7.91 14.61 -0.06
CA TYR A 312 7.91 15.46 1.12
C TYR A 312 7.01 14.82 2.18
N PHE A 313 7.65 14.21 3.18
CA PHE A 313 6.94 13.54 4.27
C PHE A 313 6.71 14.49 5.43
N VAL A 314 5.48 14.49 5.96
CA VAL A 314 5.11 15.19 7.18
C VAL A 314 4.77 14.15 8.25
N GLY A 315 5.62 14.04 9.26
CA GLY A 315 5.39 13.17 10.41
C GLY A 315 4.51 13.85 11.44
N VAL A 316 3.39 13.21 11.80
CA VAL A 316 2.41 13.80 12.72
C VAL A 316 2.10 12.84 13.87
N GLU A 317 2.06 13.40 15.07
CA GLU A 317 1.47 12.83 16.27
C GLU A 317 0.24 13.67 16.67
N PRO A 318 -0.69 13.16 17.51
CA PRO A 318 -1.97 13.83 17.79
C PRO A 318 -1.87 15.33 18.15
N ASN A 319 -0.78 15.75 18.79
CA ASN A 319 -0.61 17.11 19.29
C ASN A 319 0.58 17.87 18.66
N LYS A 320 1.34 17.25 17.74
CA LYS A 320 2.53 17.89 17.15
C LYS A 320 2.89 17.32 15.78
N ILE A 321 3.49 18.18 14.97
CA ILE A 321 4.30 17.75 13.83
C ILE A 321 5.65 17.32 14.40
N VAL A 322 6.02 16.08 14.16
CA VAL A 322 7.27 15.47 14.67
C VAL A 322 8.46 16.01 13.90
N ASP A 323 8.42 15.88 12.57
CA ASP A 323 9.41 16.44 11.65
C ASP A 323 8.86 16.44 10.21
N THR A 324 9.55 17.13 9.32
CA THR A 324 9.32 17.11 7.88
C THR A 324 10.60 16.75 7.15
N VAL A 325 10.51 15.86 6.15
CA VAL A 325 11.68 15.42 5.38
C VAL A 325 11.40 15.47 3.89
N LEU A 326 12.39 15.94 3.13
CA LEU A 326 12.39 15.92 1.67
C LEU A 326 13.44 14.90 1.20
N VAL A 327 13.00 13.87 0.50
CA VAL A 327 13.86 12.77 0.02
C VAL A 327 13.56 12.45 -1.42
N SER A 328 14.56 12.00 -2.17
CA SER A 328 14.34 11.47 -3.52
C SER A 328 13.59 10.15 -3.46
N MET A 329 12.84 9.82 -4.51
CA MET A 329 12.31 8.46 -4.71
C MET A 329 13.40 7.36 -4.67
N PHE A 330 14.66 7.72 -4.94
CA PHE A 330 15.81 6.80 -4.94
C PHE A 330 16.56 6.75 -3.61
N GLN A 331 16.08 7.41 -2.56
CA GLN A 331 16.71 7.34 -1.24
C GLN A 331 16.80 5.86 -0.81
N GLU A 332 17.99 5.44 -0.36
CA GLU A 332 18.34 4.01 -0.20
C GLU A 332 17.34 3.21 0.65
N ARG A 333 16.98 3.74 1.83
CA ARG A 333 16.02 3.09 2.75
C ARG A 333 14.62 3.06 2.15
N LEU A 334 14.19 4.14 1.48
CA LEU A 334 12.89 4.23 0.84
C LEU A 334 12.77 3.27 -0.35
N LEU A 335 13.82 3.21 -1.18
CA LEU A 335 13.91 2.31 -2.33
C LEU A 335 13.84 0.85 -1.88
N ASN A 336 14.61 0.47 -0.86
CA ASN A 336 14.61 -0.88 -0.29
C ASN A 336 13.28 -1.25 0.37
N ALA A 337 12.52 -0.26 0.82
CA ALA A 337 11.19 -0.42 1.41
C ALA A 337 10.04 -0.30 0.38
N THR A 338 10.36 -0.21 -0.92
CA THR A 338 9.37 -0.08 -1.98
C THR A 338 8.84 -1.45 -2.37
N ILE A 339 7.52 -1.60 -2.29
CA ILE A 339 6.77 -2.79 -2.66
C ILE A 339 6.09 -2.50 -3.99
N LEU A 340 6.39 -3.30 -5.01
CA LEU A 340 5.81 -3.13 -6.34
C LEU A 340 4.50 -3.91 -6.41
N LEU A 341 3.37 -3.25 -6.60
CA LEU A 341 2.09 -3.92 -6.75
C LEU A 341 1.89 -4.19 -8.25
N LYS A 342 2.64 -5.17 -8.78
CA LYS A 342 2.83 -5.47 -10.22
C LYS A 342 1.62 -6.08 -10.92
N HIS A 343 0.61 -6.50 -10.17
CA HIS A 343 -0.52 -7.24 -10.70
C HIS A 343 -1.70 -6.34 -11.08
N TRP A 344 -1.51 -5.37 -11.97
CA TRP A 344 -2.62 -4.57 -12.57
C TRP A 344 -2.86 -5.00 -14.03
N ALA A 345 -2.92 -6.32 -14.25
CA ALA A 345 -2.85 -6.94 -15.57
C ALA A 345 -3.98 -6.56 -16.54
N GLY A 346 -5.11 -5.97 -16.10
CA GLY A 346 -6.16 -5.49 -17.00
C GLY A 346 -6.34 -3.98 -17.07
N ARG A 347 -5.49 -3.17 -16.39
CA ARG A 347 -5.42 -1.73 -16.67
C ARG A 347 -4.44 -1.36 -17.79
N ASN A 348 -3.70 -2.30 -18.39
CA ASN A 348 -2.57 -1.98 -19.30
C ASN A 348 -1.72 -0.89 -18.66
N SER A 349 -1.31 -1.16 -17.42
CA SER A 349 -0.39 -0.36 -16.63
C SER A 349 0.50 -1.33 -15.87
N ARG A 350 1.74 -0.91 -15.58
CA ARG A 350 2.69 -1.66 -14.76
C ARG A 350 2.25 -1.76 -13.29
N GLY A 351 1.27 -0.95 -12.88
CA GLY A 351 0.71 -0.93 -11.54
C GLY A 351 1.17 0.27 -10.72
N VAL A 352 1.17 0.10 -9.41
CA VAL A 352 1.53 1.14 -8.44
C VAL A 352 2.57 0.59 -7.46
N SER A 353 3.26 1.47 -6.75
CA SER A 353 4.12 1.11 -5.63
C SER A 353 3.49 1.49 -4.29
N GLN A 354 4.00 0.89 -3.23
CA GLN A 354 3.69 1.20 -1.84
C GLN A 354 4.98 1.22 -1.04
N PHE A 355 5.03 2.03 0.02
CA PHE A 355 6.16 2.01 0.95
C PHE A 355 5.82 1.27 2.23
N GLU A 356 6.81 0.60 2.81
CA GLU A 356 6.71 0.19 4.22
C GLU A 356 6.70 1.41 5.14
N GLY A 357 5.63 1.60 5.91
CA GLY A 357 5.45 2.76 6.78
C GLY A 357 6.53 2.93 7.84
N LYS A 358 7.13 1.82 8.29
CA LYS A 358 8.23 1.82 9.25
C LYS A 358 9.49 2.47 8.66
N ALA A 359 9.74 2.29 7.37
CA ALA A 359 10.87 2.93 6.70
C ALA A 359 10.71 4.45 6.63
N ILE A 360 9.50 4.93 6.30
CA ILE A 360 9.16 6.36 6.32
C ILE A 360 9.31 6.94 7.72
N SER A 361 8.78 6.24 8.74
CA SER A 361 8.86 6.70 10.13
C SER A 361 10.32 6.88 10.57
N LYS A 362 11.21 5.94 10.20
CA LYS A 362 12.64 6.06 10.46
C LYS A 362 13.28 7.24 9.72
N LEU A 363 12.90 7.49 8.47
CA LEU A 363 13.41 8.64 7.70
C LEU A 363 12.99 9.98 8.28
N ILE A 364 11.75 10.08 8.78
CA ILE A 364 11.24 11.28 9.46
C ILE A 364 12.04 11.54 10.73
N LEU A 365 12.32 10.50 11.54
CA LEU A 365 13.07 10.66 12.79
C LEU A 365 14.57 10.88 12.57
N HIS A 366 15.13 10.27 11.52
CA HIS A 366 16.54 10.30 11.20
C HIS A 366 16.71 10.36 9.67
N LEU A 367 16.88 11.57 9.16
CA LEU A 367 17.03 11.81 7.73
C LEU A 367 18.37 11.25 7.22
N GLU A 368 18.27 10.40 6.20
CA GLU A 368 19.39 9.89 5.42
C GLU A 368 19.18 10.30 3.96
N LYS A 369 20.19 10.92 3.33
CA LYS A 369 20.10 11.42 1.94
C LYS A 369 20.76 10.52 0.91
N ASN A 370 21.35 9.41 1.35
CA ASN A 370 22.13 8.52 0.49
C ASN A 370 21.24 7.91 -0.60
N ILE A 371 21.80 7.84 -1.80
CA ILE A 371 21.23 7.18 -2.97
C ILE A 371 22.30 6.20 -3.46
N ASP A 372 21.98 4.91 -3.48
CA ASP A 372 22.77 3.91 -4.19
C ASP A 372 22.35 3.94 -5.66
N GLU A 373 23.18 4.57 -6.49
CA GLU A 373 22.93 4.72 -7.93
C GLU A 373 22.75 3.37 -8.61
N SER A 374 23.56 2.36 -8.26
CA SER A 374 23.51 1.03 -8.87
C SER A 374 22.19 0.31 -8.54
N ALA A 375 21.80 0.35 -7.26
CA ALA A 375 20.54 -0.23 -6.81
C ALA A 375 19.33 0.47 -7.44
N ALA A 376 19.36 1.81 -7.53
CA ALA A 376 18.32 2.62 -8.16
C ALA A 376 18.17 2.32 -9.66
N THR A 377 19.28 2.25 -10.40
CA THR A 377 19.27 1.87 -11.83
C THR A 377 18.75 0.46 -12.02
N LYS A 378 19.14 -0.49 -11.16
CA LYS A 378 18.62 -1.87 -11.19
C LYS A 378 17.10 -1.91 -10.93
N PHE A 379 16.61 -1.15 -9.96
CA PHE A 379 15.18 -1.01 -9.70
C PHE A 379 14.42 -0.49 -10.93
N LEU A 380 14.92 0.58 -11.56
CA LEU A 380 14.29 1.15 -12.76
C LEU A 380 14.29 0.15 -13.93
N ALA A 381 15.39 -0.60 -14.13
CA ALA A 381 15.46 -1.64 -15.15
C ALA A 381 14.41 -2.75 -14.91
N GLN A 382 14.19 -3.13 -13.65
CA GLN A 382 13.13 -4.07 -13.29
C GLN A 382 11.73 -3.51 -13.58
N VAL A 383 11.48 -2.23 -13.25
CA VAL A 383 10.19 -1.58 -13.51
C VAL A 383 9.91 -1.45 -15.01
N ILE A 384 10.91 -1.10 -15.82
CA ILE A 384 10.77 -0.99 -17.28
C ILE A 384 10.35 -2.34 -17.90
N ALA A 385 10.88 -3.45 -17.36
CA ALA A 385 10.64 -4.82 -17.84
C ALA A 385 9.26 -5.40 -17.45
N LEU A 386 8.52 -4.77 -16.53
CA LEU A 386 7.11 -5.06 -16.28
C LEU A 386 6.25 -4.64 -17.47
#